data_AF-A0A3D5ENZ9-F1
#
_entry.id   AF-A0A3D5ENZ9-F1
#
_cell.length_a   1.000
_cell.length_b   1.000
_cell.length_c   1.000
_cell.angle_alpha   90.00
_cell.angle_beta   90.00
_cell.angle_gamma   90.00
#
_symmetry.space_group_name_H-M   'P 1'
#
loop_
_entity.id
_entity.type
_entity.pdbx_description
1 polymer ?
#
loop_
_entity_poly.entity_id
_entity_poly.type
_entity_poly.pdbx_seq_one_letter_code
_entity_poly.pdbx_strand_id
1 'polypeptide(L)' 'DEKRQAAEASERRNLVGSGDRSERIRTYNYPQGRITDHRINLTLYRLNEVVAGDLGCVIEPLMQEHQADLLAAMGDE' A
#
# COMPACT_ATOMS: atom_id res chain seq x y z
N ASP A 1 9.44 20.17 21.93
CA ASP A 1 9.16 20.36 20.49
C ASP A 1 10.20 19.72 19.57
N GLU A 2 11.49 20.01 19.70
CA GLU A 2 12.53 19.40 18.84
C GLU A 2 12.54 17.86 18.85
N LYS A 3 12.42 17.22 20.02
CA LYS A 3 12.31 15.76 20.11
C LYS A 3 11.08 15.20 19.39
N ARG A 4 9.94 15.92 19.45
CA ARG A 4 8.70 15.52 18.77
C ARG A 4 8.86 15.64 17.25
N GLN A 5 9.40 16.75 16.78
CA GLN A 5 9.69 16.97 15.36
C GLN A 5 10.69 15.95 14.81
N ALA A 6 11.71 15.59 15.59
CA ALA A 6 12.68 14.57 15.21
C ALA A 6 12.03 13.18 15.08
N ALA A 7 11.14 12.81 16.01
CA ALA A 7 10.39 11.55 15.95
C ALA A 7 9.46 11.50 14.72
N GLU A 8 8.66 12.55 14.50
CA GLU A 8 7.78 12.68 13.32
C GLU A 8 8.57 12.65 12.00
N ALA A 9 9.73 13.29 11.95
CA ALA A 9 10.60 13.26 10.78
C ALA A 9 11.17 11.86 10.54
N SER A 10 11.48 11.12 11.60
CA SER A 10 11.96 9.75 11.50
C SER A 10 10.86 8.80 10.99
N GLU A 11 9.66 8.87 11.57
CA GLU A 11 8.51 8.08 11.11
C GLU A 11 8.18 8.40 9.65
N ARG A 12 8.16 9.68 9.28
CA ARG A 12 7.89 10.08 7.89
C ARG A 12 8.92 9.50 6.92
N ARG A 13 10.20 9.53 7.28
CA ARG A 13 11.26 8.90 6.45
C ARG A 13 10.99 7.41 6.27
N ASN A 14 10.59 6.71 7.33
CA ASN A 14 10.28 5.28 7.25
C ASN A 14 9.05 5.00 6.38
N LEU A 15 8.00 5.81 6.46
CA LEU A 15 6.78 5.64 5.67
C LEU A 15 6.96 5.98 4.18
N VAL A 16 7.82 6.94 3.87
CA VAL A 16 8.12 7.33 2.49
C VAL A 16 9.15 6.41 1.84
N GLY A 17 10.03 5.80 2.64
CA GLY A 17 11.14 4.99 2.15
C GLY A 17 12.23 5.83 1.49
N SER A 18 13.00 5.21 0.60
CA SER A 18 14.06 5.87 -0.17
C SER A 18 13.51 6.64 -1.39
N GLY A 19 12.28 6.36 -1.78
CA GLY A 19 11.67 6.86 -3.01
C GLY A 19 12.16 6.14 -4.28
N ASP A 20 12.94 5.08 -4.15
CA ASP A 20 13.37 4.27 -5.28
C ASP A 20 12.18 3.53 -5.93
N ARG A 21 12.27 3.33 -7.25
CA ARG A 21 11.25 2.64 -8.04
C ARG A 21 11.08 1.18 -7.64
N SER A 22 12.09 0.57 -7.02
CA SER A 22 12.02 -0.80 -6.50
C SER A 22 11.11 -0.91 -5.27
N GLU A 23 10.96 0.15 -4.48
CA GLU A 23 10.15 0.20 -3.26
C GLU A 23 8.68 0.59 -3.51
N ARG A 24 8.28 0.71 -4.78
CA ARG A 24 6.90 1.11 -5.12
C ARG A 24 5.88 0.10 -4.57
N ILE A 25 4.89 0.60 -3.86
CA ILE A 25 3.76 -0.25 -3.41
C ILE A 25 2.73 -0.50 -4.52
N ARG A 26 2.65 0.39 -5.52
CA ARG A 26 1.69 0.30 -6.63
C ARG A 26 2.28 0.73 -7.96
N THR A 27 1.67 0.27 -9.04
CA THR A 27 1.94 0.74 -10.40
C THR A 27 0.63 1.04 -11.11
N TYR A 28 0.50 2.25 -11.64
CA TYR A 28 -0.63 2.68 -12.45
C TYR A 28 -0.21 2.68 -13.93
N ASN A 29 -0.84 1.84 -14.75
CA ASN A 29 -0.58 1.73 -16.18
C ASN A 29 -1.79 2.28 -16.94
N TYR A 30 -1.71 3.56 -17.31
CA TYR A 30 -2.76 4.29 -18.02
C TYR A 30 -3.08 3.71 -19.41
N PRO A 31 -2.10 3.39 -20.28
CA PRO A 31 -2.39 2.82 -21.59
C PRO A 31 -3.21 1.52 -21.55
N GLN A 32 -3.02 0.71 -20.50
CA GLN A 32 -3.73 -0.57 -20.33
C GLN A 32 -4.86 -0.49 -19.29
N GLY A 33 -5.14 0.70 -18.74
CA GLY A 33 -6.22 0.92 -17.77
C GLY A 33 -6.10 0.08 -16.50
N ARG A 34 -4.89 -0.31 -16.09
CA ARG A 34 -4.70 -1.19 -14.93
C ARG A 34 -3.92 -0.56 -13.78
N ILE A 35 -4.19 -1.07 -12.59
CA ILE A 35 -3.45 -0.81 -11.36
C ILE A 35 -2.96 -2.15 -10.80
N THR A 36 -1.69 -2.21 -10.38
CA THR A 36 -1.12 -3.36 -9.68
C THR A 36 -0.63 -2.91 -8.31
N ASP A 37 -1.07 -3.57 -7.23
CA ASP A 37 -0.55 -3.43 -5.87
C ASP A 37 0.43 -4.57 -5.58
N HIS A 38 1.69 -4.21 -5.31
CA HIS A 38 2.79 -5.17 -5.16
C HIS A 38 2.87 -5.78 -3.77
N ARG A 39 2.12 -5.25 -2.78
CA ARG A 39 2.11 -5.81 -1.42
C ARG A 39 1.48 -7.19 -1.37
N ILE A 40 0.42 -7.37 -2.16
CA ILE A 40 -0.38 -8.61 -2.23
C ILE A 40 -0.48 -9.17 -3.66
N ASN A 41 0.31 -8.63 -4.59
CA ASN A 41 0.29 -8.97 -6.02
C ASN A 41 -1.10 -8.85 -6.70
N LEU A 42 -1.94 -7.93 -6.23
CA LEU A 42 -3.27 -7.68 -6.79
C LEU A 42 -3.17 -6.85 -8.07
N THR A 43 -3.81 -7.28 -9.16
CA THR A 43 -3.95 -6.49 -10.39
C THR A 43 -5.41 -6.29 -10.78
N LEU A 44 -5.81 -5.05 -11.02
CA LEU A 44 -7.16 -4.67 -11.42
C LEU A 44 -7.14 -3.88 -12.73
N TYR A 45 -8.08 -4.17 -13.63
CA TYR A 45 -8.26 -3.48 -14.92
C TYR A 45 -9.33 -2.39 -14.86
N ARG A 46 -9.34 -1.63 -13.76
CA ARG A 46 -10.37 -0.62 -13.46
C ARG A 46 -9.75 0.69 -12.98
N LEU A 47 -8.64 1.09 -13.61
CA LEU A 47 -7.85 2.26 -13.19
C LEU A 47 -8.69 3.54 -13.09
N ASN A 48 -9.56 3.79 -14.06
CA ASN A 48 -10.35 5.02 -14.09
C ASN A 48 -11.32 5.12 -12.92
N GLU A 49 -11.94 4.02 -12.51
CA GLU A 49 -12.84 3.96 -11.33
C GLU A 49 -12.06 4.29 -10.05
N VAL A 50 -10.88 3.66 -9.89
CA VAL A 50 -10.01 3.88 -8.73
C VAL A 50 -9.54 5.33 -8.64
N VAL A 51 -9.09 5.90 -9.76
CA VAL A 51 -8.64 7.30 -9.81
C VAL A 51 -9.80 8.28 -9.62
N ALA A 52 -11.02 7.90 -10.03
CA ALA A 52 -12.24 8.67 -9.79
C ALA A 52 -12.74 8.60 -8.34
N GLY A 53 -12.16 7.74 -7.50
CA GLY A 53 -12.42 7.67 -6.05
C GLY A 53 -13.02 6.35 -5.56
N ASP A 54 -13.28 5.38 -6.43
CA ASP A 54 -13.70 4.04 -6.00
C ASP A 54 -12.48 3.23 -5.51
N LEU A 55 -12.10 3.48 -4.26
CA LEU A 55 -10.92 2.86 -3.65
C LEU A 55 -11.22 1.52 -2.97
N GLY A 56 -12.51 1.16 -2.81
CA GLY A 56 -12.92 -0.03 -2.06
C GLY A 56 -12.29 -1.31 -2.62
N CYS A 57 -12.27 -1.43 -3.95
CA CYS A 57 -11.69 -2.59 -4.63
C CYS A 57 -10.17 -2.76 -4.42
N VAL A 58 -9.47 -1.74 -3.92
CA VAL A 58 -8.04 -1.80 -3.60
C VAL A 58 -7.82 -1.94 -2.10
N ILE A 59 -8.57 -1.20 -1.27
CA ILE A 59 -8.36 -1.14 0.18
C ILE A 59 -8.87 -2.42 0.86
N GLU A 60 -10.04 -2.94 0.48
CA GLU A 60 -10.63 -4.11 1.14
C GLU A 60 -9.74 -5.36 1.04
N PRO A 61 -9.19 -5.74 -0.14
CA PRO A 61 -8.30 -6.89 -0.23
C PRO A 61 -7.03 -6.72 0.63
N LEU A 62 -6.48 -5.49 0.69
CA LEU A 62 -5.30 -5.22 1.51
C LEU A 62 -5.57 -5.39 3.00
N MET A 63 -6.75 -4.95 3.46
CA MET A 63 -7.15 -5.14 4.86
C MET A 63 -7.37 -6.61 5.19
N GLN A 64 -7.97 -7.37 4.27
CA GLN A 64 -8.19 -8.81 4.44
C GLN A 64 -6.87 -9.59 4.55
N GLU A 65 -5.92 -9.34 3.64
CA GLU A 65 -4.60 -9.96 3.67
C GLU A 65 -3.86 -9.58 4.96
N HIS A 66 -3.89 -8.32 5.37
CA HIS A 66 -3.28 -7.91 6.63
C HIS A 66 -3.90 -8.61 7.85
N GLN A 67 -5.23 -8.76 7.88
CA GLN A 67 -5.92 -9.49 8.94
C GLN A 67 -5.53 -10.98 8.95
N ALA A 68 -5.37 -11.59 7.77
CA ALA A 68 -4.93 -12.97 7.64
C ALA A 68 -3.49 -13.14 8.15
N ASP A 69 -2.58 -12.22 7.80
CA ASP A 69 -1.20 -12.23 8.29
C ASP A 69 -1.13 -12.15 9.82
N LEU A 70 -1.94 -11.27 10.44
CA LEU A 70 -2.02 -11.14 11.89
C LEU A 70 -2.52 -12.42 12.57
N LEU A 71 -3.55 -13.07 11.99
CA LEU A 71 -4.08 -14.32 12.51
C LEU A 71 -3.09 -15.48 12.36
N ALA A 72 -2.36 -15.52 11.25
CA ALA A 72 -1.31 -16.52 11.02
C ALA A 72 -0.17 -16.36 12.04
N ALA A 73 0.28 -15.12 12.27
CA ALA A 73 1.33 -14.83 13.25
C ALA A 73 0.93 -15.23 14.69
N MET A 74 -0.35 -15.09 15.06
CA MET A 74 -0.86 -15.52 16.37
C MET A 74 -1.02 -17.05 16.49
N GLY A 75 -1.15 -17.78 15.38
CA GLY A 75 -1.28 -19.24 15.39
C GLY A 75 0.05 -19.99 15.41
N ASP A 76 1.14 -19.30 15.06
CA ASP A 76 2.52 -19.81 15.10
C ASP A 76 3.19 -19.58 16.48
N GLU A 77 2.56 -18.81 17.38
CA GLU A 77 2.92 -18.66 18.80
C GLU A 77 2.27 -19.75 19.69
#